data_AF-A0A2N2IJ35-F1
#
_entry.id   AF-A0A2N2IJ35-F1
#
_cell.length_a   1.000
_cell.length_b   1.000
_cell.length_c   1.000
_cell.angle_alpha   90.00
_cell.angle_beta   90.00
_cell.angle_gamma   90.00
#
_symmetry.space_group_name_H-M   'P 1'
#
loop_
_entity.id
_entity.type
_entity.pdbx_description
1 polymer ?
#
loop_
_entity_poly.entity_id
_entity_poly.type
_entity_poly.pdbx_seq_one_letter_code
_entity_poly.pdbx_strand_id
1 'polypeptide(L)'
;MSHDDPGKENNDKVAEIAAIEERLQVLRVEHRALDLSLQEIEKHLSLTSQEQQEVARIKKQKLHKKDEISHIEGLLAQLKQQTPANS
;
A
#
# COMPACT_ATOMS: atom_id res chain seq x y z
N MET A 1 -38.90 -4.34 14.90
CA MET A 1 -37.82 -3.34 14.81
C MET A 1 -36.56 -4.10 14.43
N SER A 2 -36.07 -3.80 13.24
CA SER A 2 -34.76 -4.12 12.64
C SER A 2 -34.23 -5.56 12.78
N HIS A 3 -34.49 -6.39 11.76
CA HIS A 3 -33.58 -7.48 11.39
C HIS A 3 -32.29 -6.83 10.88
N ASP A 4 -31.25 -6.78 11.70
CA ASP A 4 -29.89 -6.66 11.19
C ASP A 4 -29.59 -7.99 10.48
N ASP A 5 -29.57 -7.94 9.15
CA ASP A 5 -29.29 -9.07 8.28
C ASP A 5 -27.76 -9.29 8.24
N PRO A 6 -27.24 -10.35 8.88
CA PRO A 6 -25.80 -10.62 8.92
C PRO A 6 -25.20 -10.90 7.53
N GLY A 7 -26.04 -11.19 6.53
CA GLY A 7 -25.61 -11.37 5.13
C GLY A 7 -25.16 -10.07 4.47
N LYS A 8 -25.74 -8.91 4.85
CA LYS A 8 -25.31 -7.61 4.31
C LYS A 8 -23.97 -7.16 4.88
N GLU A 9 -23.80 -7.25 6.20
CA GLU A 9 -22.58 -6.81 6.88
C GLU A 9 -21.33 -7.59 6.43
N ASN A 10 -21.48 -8.89 6.15
CA ASN A 10 -20.38 -9.70 5.61
C ASN A 10 -20.00 -9.29 4.18
N ASN A 11 -20.97 -8.96 3.34
CA ASN A 11 -20.69 -8.53 1.97
C ASN A 11 -19.99 -7.16 1.94
N ASP A 12 -20.38 -6.25 2.81
CA ASP A 12 -19.74 -4.93 2.94
C ASP A 12 -18.28 -5.04 3.42
N LYS A 13 -17.99 -5.96 4.36
CA LYS A 13 -16.62 -6.24 4.80
C LYS A 13 -15.75 -6.86 3.70
N VAL A 14 -16.31 -7.77 2.90
CA VAL A 14 -15.59 -8.37 1.76
C VAL A 14 -15.26 -7.29 0.71
N ALA A 15 -16.18 -6.37 0.44
CA ALA A 15 -15.93 -5.24 -0.45
C ALA A 15 -14.87 -4.28 0.12
N GLU A 16 -14.88 -4.01 1.43
CA GLU A 16 -13.87 -3.18 2.10
C GLU A 16 -12.48 -3.82 2.04
N ILE A 17 -12.36 -5.13 2.29
CA ILE A 17 -11.11 -5.89 2.14
C ILE A 17 -10.59 -5.78 0.71
N ALA A 18 -11.44 -5.98 -0.29
CA ALA A 18 -11.06 -5.89 -1.70
C ALA A 18 -10.57 -4.48 -2.09
N ALA A 19 -11.23 -3.42 -1.61
CA ALA A 19 -10.82 -2.04 -1.85
C ALA A 19 -9.46 -1.71 -1.19
N ILE A 20 -9.22 -2.25 0.01
CA ILE A 20 -7.95 -2.10 0.71
C ILE A 20 -6.83 -2.85 -0.03
N GLU A 21 -7.09 -4.06 -0.53
CA GLU A 21 -6.15 -4.82 -1.36
C GLU A 21 -5.81 -4.12 -2.67
N GLU A 22 -6.80 -3.53 -3.34
CA GLU A 22 -6.58 -2.72 -4.55
C GLU A 22 -5.68 -1.52 -4.25
N ARG A 23 -5.98 -0.76 -3.19
CA ARG A 23 -5.15 0.38 -2.76
C ARG A 23 -3.73 -0.05 -2.42
N LEU A 24 -3.58 -1.20 -1.75
CA LEU A 24 -2.27 -1.78 -1.46
C LEU A 24 -1.49 -2.09 -2.74
N GLN A 25 -2.16 -2.64 -3.75
CA GLN A 25 -1.54 -2.96 -5.02
C GLN A 25 -1.08 -1.72 -5.76
N VAL A 26 -1.88 -0.65 -5.77
CA VAL A 26 -1.48 0.66 -6.32
C VAL A 26 -0.23 1.19 -5.62
N LEU A 27 -0.22 1.23 -4.29
CA LEU A 27 0.94 1.69 -3.52
C LEU A 27 2.21 0.87 -3.79
N ARG A 28 2.08 -0.45 -3.94
CA ARG A 28 3.20 -1.34 -4.30
C ARG A 28 3.73 -1.07 -5.71
N VAL A 29 2.85 -0.78 -6.67
CA VAL A 29 3.25 -0.40 -8.03
C VAL A 29 3.99 0.94 -8.01
N GLU A 30 3.46 1.94 -7.31
CA GLU A 30 4.11 3.25 -7.18
C GLU A 30 5.46 3.15 -6.46
N HIS A 31 5.55 2.35 -5.39
CA HIS A 31 6.81 2.11 -4.69
C HIS A 31 7.85 1.46 -5.61
N ARG A 32 7.45 0.50 -6.47
CA ARG A 32 8.34 -0.11 -7.47
C ARG A 32 8.75 0.88 -8.56
N ALA A 33 7.85 1.75 -9.03
CA ALA A 33 8.18 2.78 -10.01
C ALA A 33 9.24 3.76 -9.47
N LEU A 34 9.12 4.16 -8.20
CA LEU A 34 10.14 4.96 -7.51
C LEU A 34 11.46 4.21 -7.36
N ASP A 35 11.43 2.90 -7.13
CA ASP A 35 12.64 2.08 -7.04
C ASP A 35 13.38 1.97 -8.38
N LEU A 36 12.64 1.79 -9.48
CA LEU A 36 13.21 1.81 -10.83
C LEU A 36 13.83 3.17 -11.17
N SER A 37 13.13 4.26 -10.84
CA SER A 37 13.64 5.63 -11.04
C SER A 37 14.92 5.86 -10.24
N LEU A 38 14.97 5.36 -9.00
CA LEU A 38 16.16 5.41 -8.17
C LEU A 38 17.34 4.65 -8.81
N GLN A 39 17.08 3.43 -9.29
CA GLN A 39 18.09 2.59 -9.93
C GLN A 39 18.62 3.21 -11.23
N GLU A 40 17.79 3.90 -12.00
CA GLU A 40 18.22 4.61 -13.20
C GLU A 40 19.20 5.73 -12.86
N ILE A 41 18.89 6.53 -11.84
CA ILE A 41 19.77 7.61 -11.40
C ILE A 41 21.06 7.05 -10.79
N GLU A 42 20.96 6.00 -9.96
CA GLU A 42 22.13 5.36 -9.33
C GLU A 42 23.08 4.65 -10.33
N LYS A 43 22.67 4.42 -11.58
CA LYS A 43 23.57 3.94 -12.65
C LYS A 43 24.56 5.00 -13.12
N HIS A 44 24.34 6.28 -12.82
CA HIS A 44 25.24 7.34 -13.23
C HIS A 44 26.53 7.28 -12.41
N LEU A 45 27.68 7.28 -13.08
CA LEU A 45 29.02 7.21 -12.44
C LEU A 45 29.28 8.40 -11.49
N SER A 46 28.64 9.53 -11.75
CA SER A 46 28.63 10.69 -10.87
C SER A 46 27.27 11.36 -10.93
N LEU A 47 26.72 11.64 -9.74
CA LEU A 47 25.43 12.33 -9.61
C LEU A 47 25.68 13.83 -9.55
N THR A 48 25.01 14.58 -10.41
CA THR A 48 24.89 16.03 -10.31
C THR A 48 24.14 16.42 -9.04
N SER A 49 24.29 17.67 -8.58
CA SER A 49 23.57 18.15 -7.39
C SER A 49 22.04 18.05 -7.52
N GLN A 50 21.50 18.15 -8.75
CA GLN A 50 20.07 17.97 -9.00
C GLN A 50 19.65 16.50 -8.85
N GLU A 51 20.43 15.56 -9.38
CA GLU A 51 20.17 14.13 -9.24
C GLU A 51 20.30 13.66 -7.79
N GLN A 52 21.24 14.22 -7.01
CA GLN A 52 21.36 13.94 -5.58
C GLN A 52 20.11 14.40 -4.80
N GLN A 53 19.56 15.58 -5.14
CA GLN A 53 18.31 16.06 -4.55
C GLN A 53 17.13 15.17 -4.95
N GLU A 54 17.07 14.74 -6.21
CA GLU A 54 16.02 13.85 -6.68
C GLU A 54 16.10 12.46 -6.03
N VAL A 55 17.29 11.88 -5.87
CA VAL A 55 17.52 10.65 -5.12
C VAL A 55 17.05 10.79 -3.68
N ALA A 56 17.37 11.89 -3.00
CA ALA A 56 16.91 12.14 -1.63
C ALA A 56 15.38 12.25 -1.56
N ARG A 57 14.75 12.91 -2.55
CA ARG A 57 13.30 13.04 -2.66
C ARG A 57 12.64 11.68 -2.90
N ILE A 58 13.14 10.89 -3.83
CA ILE A 58 12.66 9.55 -4.15
C ILE A 58 12.81 8.63 -2.92
N LYS A 59 13.96 8.63 -2.24
CA LYS A 59 14.18 7.84 -1.02
C LYS A 59 13.17 8.20 0.08
N LYS A 60 12.89 9.49 0.26
CA LYS A 60 11.86 9.95 1.22
C LYS A 60 10.46 9.47 0.81
N GLN A 61 10.09 9.60 -0.47
CA GLN A 61 8.80 9.13 -0.96
C GLN A 61 8.64 7.61 -0.83
N LYS A 62 9.69 6.85 -1.12
CA LYS A 62 9.71 5.39 -0.92
C LYS A 62 9.51 5.02 0.54
N LEU A 63 10.17 5.72 1.48
CA LEU A 63 9.98 5.47 2.91
C LEU A 63 8.53 5.71 3.32
N HIS A 64 7.96 6.87 2.95
CA HIS A 64 6.56 7.15 3.24
C HIS A 64 5.60 6.11 2.64
N LYS A 65 5.81 5.69 1.39
CA LYS A 65 4.97 4.66 0.76
C LYS A 65 5.14 3.30 1.42
N LYS A 66 6.35 2.94 1.85
CA LYS A 66 6.60 1.71 2.61
C LYS A 66 5.87 1.74 3.96
N ASP A 67 5.89 2.87 4.65
CA ASP A 67 5.18 3.03 5.93
C ASP A 67 3.66 2.95 5.71
N GLU A 68 3.14 3.58 4.65
CA GLU A 68 1.72 3.51 4.28
C GLU A 68 1.30 2.08 3.90
N ILE A 69 2.12 1.36 3.12
CA ILE A 69 1.92 -0.06 2.83
C ILE A 69 1.87 -0.86 4.12
N SER A 70 2.84 -0.67 5.02
CA SER A 70 2.92 -1.42 6.28
C SER A 70 1.70 -1.15 7.17
N HIS A 71 1.22 0.10 7.20
CA HIS A 71 0.02 0.48 7.91
C HIS A 71 -1.24 -0.21 7.33
N ILE A 72 -1.39 -0.16 6.00
CA ILE A 72 -2.52 -0.77 5.30
C ILE A 72 -2.50 -2.30 5.41
N GLU A 73 -1.32 -2.93 5.35
CA GLU A 73 -1.17 -4.37 5.60
C GLU A 73 -1.60 -4.74 7.02
N GLY A 74 -1.24 -3.92 8.01
CA GLY A 74 -1.68 -4.09 9.40
C GLY A 74 -3.21 -4.00 9.54
N LEU A 75 -3.85 -3.02 8.89
CA LEU A 75 -5.31 -2.88 8.86
C LEU A 75 -5.98 -4.06 8.17
N LEU A 76 -5.46 -4.46 7.00
CA LEU A 76 -5.97 -5.60 6.24
C LEU A 76 -5.87 -6.90 7.04
N ALA A 77 -4.77 -7.13 7.74
CA ALA A 77 -4.58 -8.30 8.59
C ALA A 77 -5.59 -8.32 9.75
N GLN A 78 -5.90 -7.17 10.35
CA GLN A 78 -6.91 -7.06 11.40
C GLN A 78 -8.32 -7.35 10.87
N LEU A 79 -8.69 -6.78 9.71
CA LEU A 79 -9.99 -7.02 9.06
C LEU A 79 -10.18 -8.50 8.69
N LYS A 80 -9.12 -9.15 8.19
CA LYS A 80 -9.14 -10.58 7.88
C LYS A 80 -9.29 -11.47 9.12
N GLN A 81 -8.72 -11.07 10.28
CA GLN A 81 -8.89 -11.81 11.54
C GLN A 81 -10.29 -11.65 12.15
N GLN A 82 -10.99 -10.54 11.85
CA GLN A 82 -12.34 -10.26 12.33
C GLN A 82 -13.44 -10.85 11.44
N THR A 83 -13.07 -11.48 10.32
CA THR A 83 -14.00 -12.21 9.45
C THR A 83 -13.93 -13.70 9.85
N PRO A 84 -14.78 -14.20 10.76
CA PRO A 84 -14.80 -15.63 11.03
C PRO A 84 -15.17 -16.34 9.73
N ALA A 85 -14.31 -17.28 9.31
CA ALA A 85 -14.67 -18.27 8.33
C ALA A 85 -15.90 -19.00 8.87
N ASN A 86 -17.06 -18.79 8.24
CA ASN A 86 -18.28 -19.55 8.51
C ASN A 86 -17.91 -21.04 8.61
N SER A 87 -18.06 -21.61 9.81
CA SER A 87 -18.09 -23.06 10.05
C SER A 87 -19.54 -23.49 10.19
#